data_AF-A0A3B8UNM1-F1
#
_entry.id   AF-A0A3B8UNM1-F1
#
_cell.length_a   1.000
_cell.length_b   1.000
_cell.length_c   1.000
_cell.angle_alpha   90.00
_cell.angle_beta   90.00
_cell.angle_gamma   90.00
#
_symmetry.space_group_name_H-M   'P 1'
#
loop_
_entity.id
_entity.type
_entity.pdbx_description
1 polymer ?
#
loop_
_entity_poly.entity_id
_entity_poly.type
_entity_poly.pdbx_seq_one_letter_code
_entity_poly.pdbx_strand_id
1 'polypeptide(L)'
;MKEMIKIELERSLRSVAFRVSLIIGMLIVTIQFISVGLHNALNPLEFFSYGGLQQPYNVFYTWIGGSFNIYYTVYIRILPIIVVIPYAATYYTDRRQGIIRNYYSRTNKLNYLVA
;
A
#
# COMPACT_ATOMS: atom_id res chain seq x y z
N MET A 1 -14.75 22.07 -7.19
CA MET A 1 -13.83 20.97 -7.52
C MET A 1 -12.75 20.78 -6.46
N LYS A 2 -11.84 21.75 -6.24
CA LYS A 2 -10.73 21.62 -5.26
C LYS A 2 -11.19 21.19 -3.86
N GLU A 3 -12.23 21.81 -3.32
CA GLU A 3 -12.78 21.44 -2.01
C GLU A 3 -13.37 20.02 -1.97
N MET A 4 -13.98 19.55 -3.07
CA MET A 4 -14.53 18.20 -3.12
C MET A 4 -13.41 17.14 -3.10
N ILE A 5 -12.35 17.36 -3.88
CA ILE A 5 -11.16 16.50 -3.89
C ILE A 5 -10.53 16.44 -2.49
N LYS A 6 -10.44 17.59 -1.81
CA LYS A 6 -9.91 17.65 -0.44
C LYS A 6 -10.74 16.81 0.54
N ILE A 7 -12.07 16.89 0.44
CA ILE A 7 -12.99 16.12 1.28
C ILE A 7 -12.87 14.62 1.02
N GLU A 8 -12.87 14.18 -0.25
CA GLU A 8 -12.75 12.77 -0.61
C GLU A 8 -11.35 12.19 -0.26
N LEU A 9 -10.30 12.99 -0.41
CA LEU A 9 -8.96 12.61 0.01
C LEU A 9 -8.88 12.44 1.54
N GLU A 10 -9.42 13.39 2.31
CA GLU A 10 -9.46 13.28 3.76
C GLU A 10 -10.28 12.06 4.21
N ARG A 11 -11.41 11.81 3.55
CA ARG A 11 -12.27 10.66 3.80
C ARG A 11 -11.57 9.33 3.51
N SER A 12 -10.88 9.23 2.38
CA SER A 12 -10.17 8.00 2.00
C SER A 12 -9.06 7.65 3.00
N LEU A 13 -8.26 8.65 3.40
CA LEU A 13 -7.17 8.50 4.37
C LEU A 13 -7.64 8.24 5.80
N ARG A 14 -8.80 8.78 6.21
CA ARG A 14 -9.36 8.56 7.54
C ARG A 14 -10.13 7.24 7.67
N SER A 15 -10.43 6.57 6.57
CA SER A 15 -11.24 5.35 6.59
C SER A 15 -10.57 4.23 7.41
N VAL A 16 -11.38 3.49 8.18
CA VAL A 16 -10.89 2.36 8.99
C VAL A 16 -10.24 1.31 8.11
N ALA A 17 -10.84 1.03 6.95
CA ALA A 17 -10.33 0.05 6.01
C ALA A 17 -8.95 0.45 5.43
N PHE A 18 -8.72 1.72 5.11
CA PHE A 18 -7.38 2.20 4.73
C PHE A 18 -6.35 2.01 5.87
N ARG A 19 -6.73 2.29 7.12
CA ARG A 19 -5.85 2.05 8.28
C ARG A 19 -5.50 0.57 8.43
N VAL A 20 -6.47 -0.33 8.23
CA VAL A 20 -6.23 -1.78 8.24
C VAL A 20 -5.26 -2.17 7.12
N SER A 21 -5.45 -1.65 5.90
CA SER A 21 -4.55 -1.89 4.77
C SER A 21 -3.11 -1.43 5.06
N LEU A 22 -2.94 -0.28 5.72
CA LEU A 22 -1.64 0.21 6.17
C LEU A 22 -0.98 -0.71 7.20
N ILE A 23 -1.73 -1.19 8.19
CA ILE A 23 -1.23 -2.12 9.20
C ILE A 23 -0.77 -3.42 8.55
N ILE A 24 -1.54 -3.96 7.61
CA ILE A 24 -1.16 -5.16 6.85
C ILE A 24 0.15 -4.90 6.07
N GLY A 25 0.27 -3.76 5.40
CA GLY A 25 1.49 -3.38 4.70
C GLY A 25 2.71 -3.30 5.62
N MET A 26 2.56 -2.68 6.79
CA MET A 26 3.63 -2.61 7.80
C MET A 26 4.02 -3.98 8.34
N LEU A 27 3.05 -4.87 8.59
CA LEU A 27 3.32 -6.24 9.03
C LEU A 27 4.12 -7.03 7.98
N ILE A 28 3.74 -6.94 6.71
CA ILE A 28 4.47 -7.62 5.62
C ILE A 28 5.93 -7.16 5.56
N VAL A 29 6.18 -5.85 5.68
CA VAL A 29 7.54 -5.28 5.65
C VAL A 29 8.34 -5.75 6.87
N THR A 30 7.74 -5.73 8.06
CA THR A 30 8.41 -6.19 9.28
C THR A 30 8.78 -7.67 9.20
N ILE A 31 7.88 -8.52 8.72
CA ILE A 31 8.16 -9.95 8.53
C ILE A 31 9.28 -10.15 7.51
N GLN A 32 9.22 -9.46 6.37
CA GLN A 32 10.27 -9.53 5.34
C GLN A 32 11.64 -9.09 5.90
N PHE A 33 11.66 -8.01 6.68
CA PHE A 33 12.87 -7.49 7.29
C PHE A 33 13.49 -8.51 8.25
N ILE A 34 12.69 -9.18 9.10
CA ILE A 34 13.21 -10.17 10.04
C ILE A 34 13.66 -11.44 9.29
N SER A 35 12.82 -11.97 8.41
CA SER A 35 13.05 -13.26 7.74
C SER A 35 14.14 -13.22 6.67
N VAL A 36 14.36 -12.08 6.02
CA VAL A 36 15.32 -11.94 4.92
C VAL A 36 16.39 -10.91 5.26
N GLY A 37 15.98 -9.71 5.67
CA GLY A 37 16.90 -8.60 5.96
C GLY A 37 17.91 -8.96 7.05
N LEU A 38 17.40 -9.25 8.25
CA LEU A 38 18.18 -9.55 9.43
C LEU A 38 18.88 -10.91 9.33
N HIS A 39 18.17 -11.94 8.85
CA HIS A 39 18.75 -13.27 8.65
C HIS A 39 19.99 -13.22 7.74
N ASN A 40 19.89 -12.57 6.58
CA ASN A 40 21.02 -12.49 5.64
C ASN A 40 22.15 -11.59 6.16
N ALA A 41 21.84 -10.57 6.96
CA ALA A 41 22.84 -9.70 7.57
C ALA A 41 23.62 -10.37 8.71
N LEU A 42 23.00 -11.31 9.43
CA LEU A 42 23.65 -12.10 10.48
C LEU A 42 24.53 -13.22 9.90
N ASN A 43 24.14 -13.78 8.74
CA ASN A 43 24.88 -14.83 8.04
C ASN A 43 25.35 -14.40 6.63
N PRO A 44 26.17 -13.35 6.49
CA PRO A 44 26.53 -12.79 5.18
C PRO A 44 27.38 -13.74 4.33
N LEU A 45 28.11 -14.66 4.97
CA LEU A 45 29.00 -15.62 4.32
C LEU A 45 28.27 -16.86 3.77
N GLU A 46 27.07 -17.18 4.29
CA GLU A 46 26.28 -18.34 3.84
C GLU A 46 25.89 -18.21 2.37
N PHE A 47 25.75 -16.98 1.90
CA PHE A 47 25.33 -16.65 0.54
C PHE A 47 26.48 -16.11 -0.33
N PHE A 48 27.71 -16.14 0.16
CA PHE A 48 28.89 -15.66 -0.55
C PHE A 48 29.55 -16.80 -1.33
N SER A 49 29.49 -16.74 -2.67
CA SER A 49 30.21 -17.68 -3.53
C SER A 49 31.61 -17.15 -3.85
N TYR A 50 32.65 -17.93 -3.54
CA TYR A 50 34.04 -17.55 -3.77
C TYR A 50 34.33 -17.47 -5.28
N GLY A 51 34.73 -16.28 -5.77
CA GLY A 51 35.12 -16.05 -7.17
C GLY A 51 34.13 -15.25 -8.03
N GLY A 52 32.97 -14.85 -7.49
CA GLY A 52 32.04 -13.93 -8.17
C GLY A 52 32.23 -12.46 -7.76
N LEU A 53 31.87 -11.51 -8.63
CA LEU A 53 31.72 -10.07 -8.30
C LEU A 53 30.52 -9.80 -7.36
N GLN A 54 30.13 -10.76 -6.53
CA GLN A 54 28.95 -10.68 -5.69
C GLN A 54 29.33 -10.07 -4.34
N GLN A 55 28.59 -9.02 -3.96
CA GLN A 55 28.75 -8.39 -2.65
C GLN A 55 28.06 -9.26 -1.59
N PRO A 56 28.61 -9.38 -0.36
CA PRO A 56 27.95 -10.11 0.70
C PRO A 56 26.56 -9.53 0.98
N TYR A 57 25.58 -10.42 1.19
CA TYR A 57 24.23 -10.01 1.45
C TYR A 57 24.16 -9.20 2.75
N ASN A 58 23.49 -8.05 2.66
CA ASN A 58 23.26 -7.15 3.77
C ASN A 58 21.83 -6.60 3.66
N VAL A 59 21.36 -5.97 4.74
CA VAL A 59 19.99 -5.41 4.82
C VAL A 59 19.65 -4.50 3.64
N PHE A 60 20.61 -3.71 3.16
CA PHE A 60 20.40 -2.79 2.04
C PHE A 60 20.22 -3.53 0.72
N TYR A 61 20.92 -4.63 0.50
CA TYR A 61 20.79 -5.44 -0.71
C TYR A 61 19.54 -6.33 -0.68
N THR A 62 19.10 -6.74 0.51
CA THR A 62 17.97 -7.67 0.71
C THR A 62 16.67 -7.00 1.09
N TRP A 63 16.61 -5.67 1.10
CA TRP A 63 15.39 -4.93 1.37
C TRP A 63 14.29 -5.32 0.37
N ILE A 64 13.04 -5.07 0.76
CA ILE A 64 11.86 -5.59 0.04
C ILE A 64 11.85 -5.22 -1.45
N GLY A 65 12.40 -4.07 -1.85
CA GLY A 65 12.49 -3.63 -3.25
C GLY A 65 13.76 -4.04 -4.00
N GLY A 66 14.79 -4.51 -3.29
CA GLY A 66 16.09 -4.87 -3.85
C GLY A 66 16.22 -6.34 -4.22
N SER A 67 15.34 -7.20 -3.70
CA SER A 67 15.35 -8.63 -4.00
C SER A 67 13.98 -9.11 -4.49
N PHE A 68 13.98 -9.78 -5.65
CA PHE A 68 12.77 -10.38 -6.22
C PHE A 68 12.39 -11.64 -5.45
N ASN A 69 11.68 -11.47 -4.35
CA ASN A 69 11.21 -12.56 -3.49
C ASN A 69 9.67 -12.57 -3.38
N ILE A 70 9.13 -13.53 -2.63
CA ILE A 70 7.68 -13.65 -2.41
C ILE A 70 7.10 -12.40 -1.75
N TYR A 71 7.82 -11.81 -0.79
CA TYR A 71 7.40 -10.60 -0.08
C TYR A 71 7.32 -9.39 -1.01
N TYR A 72 8.28 -9.22 -1.92
CA TYR A 72 8.23 -8.19 -2.97
C TYR A 72 6.98 -8.34 -3.82
N THR A 73 6.70 -9.57 -4.27
CA THR A 73 5.55 -9.85 -5.14
C THR A 73 4.23 -9.54 -4.42
N VAL A 74 4.09 -9.97 -3.18
CA VAL A 74 2.91 -9.69 -2.35
C VAL A 74 2.79 -8.20 -2.09
N TYR A 75 3.87 -7.52 -1.70
CA TYR A 75 3.84 -6.11 -1.33
C TYR A 75 3.54 -5.21 -2.54
N ILE A 76 4.20 -5.39 -3.67
CA ILE A 76 3.97 -4.53 -4.84
C ILE A 76 2.65 -4.85 -5.57
N ARG A 77 2.20 -6.10 -5.57
CA ARG A 77 0.98 -6.46 -6.34
C ARG A 77 -0.29 -6.43 -5.50
N ILE A 78 -0.24 -7.00 -4.29
CA ILE A 78 -1.45 -7.22 -3.49
C ILE A 78 -1.77 -5.99 -2.63
N LEU A 79 -0.76 -5.32 -2.07
CA LEU A 79 -1.00 -4.17 -1.20
C LEU A 79 -1.74 -3.02 -1.90
N PRO A 80 -1.39 -2.59 -3.13
CA PRO A 80 -2.13 -1.51 -3.80
C PRO A 80 -3.59 -1.87 -4.03
N ILE A 81 -3.89 -3.12 -4.36
CA ILE A 81 -5.26 -3.60 -4.55
C ILE A 81 -6.05 -3.48 -3.24
N ILE A 82 -5.47 -3.94 -2.13
CA ILE A 82 -6.09 -3.86 -0.79
C ILE A 82 -6.29 -2.40 -0.34
N VAL A 83 -5.39 -1.50 -0.71
CA VAL A 83 -5.49 -0.07 -0.37
C VAL A 83 -6.58 0.65 -1.19
N VAL A 84 -6.80 0.27 -2.45
CA VAL A 84 -7.75 0.95 -3.36
C VAL A 84 -9.20 0.48 -3.17
N ILE A 85 -9.42 -0.79 -2.82
CA ILE A 85 -10.77 -1.35 -2.63
C ILE A 85 -11.66 -0.53 -1.67
N PRO A 86 -11.17 -0.10 -0.50
CA PRO A 86 -11.95 0.72 0.43
C PRO A 86 -12.50 2.00 -0.18
N TYR A 87 -11.70 2.68 -0.99
CA TYR A 87 -12.11 3.89 -1.68
C TYR A 87 -13.06 3.56 -2.83
N ALA A 88 -12.82 2.51 -3.61
CA ALA A 88 -13.76 2.09 -4.66
C ALA A 88 -15.17 1.78 -4.10
N ALA A 89 -15.26 1.34 -2.85
CA ALA A 89 -16.54 1.08 -2.19
C ALA A 89 -17.29 2.36 -1.75
N THR A 90 -16.62 3.51 -1.58
CA THR A 90 -17.27 4.74 -1.06
C THR A 90 -18.38 5.22 -1.99
N TYR A 91 -18.14 5.23 -3.31
CA TYR A 91 -19.14 5.61 -4.31
C TYR A 91 -20.39 4.73 -4.24
N TYR A 92 -20.21 3.42 -4.10
CA TYR A 92 -21.33 2.48 -3.93
C TYR A 92 -22.11 2.79 -2.65
N THR A 93 -21.42 3.03 -1.53
CA THR A 93 -22.06 3.37 -0.26
C THR A 93 -22.82 4.70 -0.32
N ASP A 94 -22.26 5.72 -0.98
CA ASP A 94 -22.88 7.04 -1.11
C ASP A 94 -24.16 7.00 -1.95
N ARG A 95 -24.15 6.16 -2.99
CA ARG A 95 -25.35 5.91 -3.80
C ARG A 95 -26.41 5.16 -3.00
N ARG A 96 -26.03 4.13 -2.24
CA ARG A 96 -26.95 3.32 -1.44
C ARG A 96 -27.55 4.12 -0.27
N GLN A 97 -26.76 4.96 0.40
CA GLN A 97 -27.20 5.79 1.52
C GLN A 97 -27.89 7.10 1.07
N GLY A 98 -27.87 7.40 -0.23
CA GLY A 98 -28.49 8.60 -0.80
C GLY A 98 -27.72 9.90 -0.53
N ILE A 99 -26.56 9.84 0.14
CA ILE A 99 -25.68 10.99 0.41
C ILE A 99 -25.28 11.69 -0.90
N ILE A 100 -25.11 10.91 -1.97
CA ILE A 100 -24.78 11.42 -3.31
C ILE A 100 -25.76 12.50 -3.81
N ARG A 101 -27.03 12.44 -3.39
CA ARG A 101 -28.05 13.45 -3.76
C ARG A 101 -27.74 14.80 -3.13
N ASN A 102 -27.24 14.82 -1.90
CA ASN A 102 -26.84 16.07 -1.24
C ASN A 102 -25.65 16.72 -1.96
N TYR A 103 -24.69 15.93 -2.41
CA TYR A 103 -23.55 16.45 -3.18
C TYR A 103 -23.99 17.04 -4.53
N TYR A 104 -24.92 16.38 -5.23
CA TYR A 104 -25.46 16.85 -6.51
C TYR A 104 -26.35 18.09 -6.38
N SER A 105 -27.04 18.27 -5.25
CA SER A 105 -27.85 19.47 -5.02
C SER A 105 -27.01 20.69 -4.60
N ARG A 106 -25.87 20.47 -3.93
CA ARG A 106 -25.02 21.55 -3.39
C ARG A 106 -23.85 21.90 -4.32
N THR A 107 -23.50 21.04 -5.25
CA THR A 107 -22.38 21.23 -6.19
C THR A 107 -22.72 20.64 -7.56
N ASN A 108 -22.06 21.10 -8.62
CA ASN A 108 -22.19 20.45 -9.94
C ASN A 108 -21.83 18.97 -9.86
N LYS A 109 -22.67 18.10 -10.42
CA LYS A 109 -22.47 16.65 -10.49
C LYS A 109 -21.06 16.24 -10.91
N LEU A 110 -20.51 16.94 -11.90
CA LEU A 110 -19.17 16.70 -12.42
C LEU A 110 -18.07 16.85 -11.35
N ASN A 111 -18.24 17.76 -10.38
CA ASN A 111 -17.25 17.97 -9.32
C ASN A 111 -17.10 16.76 -8.40
N TYR A 112 -18.17 15.99 -8.18
CA TYR A 112 -18.14 14.79 -7.35
C TYR A 112 -17.62 13.59 -8.14
N LEU A 113 -17.99 13.44 -9.41
CA LEU A 113 -17.54 12.31 -10.23
C LEU A 113 -16.06 12.35 -10.61
N VAL A 114 -15.47 13.56 -10.62
CA VAL A 114 -14.04 13.77 -10.89
C VAL A 114 -13.19 13.68 -9.62
N ALA A 115 -13.82 13.86 -8.44
CA ALA A 115 -13.15 13.83 -7.14
C ALA A 115 -13.07 12.40 -6.58
#